data_AF-A0A7E5VHZ0-F1
#
_entry.id   AF-A0A7E5VHZ0-F1
#
_cell.length_a   1.000
_cell.length_b   1.000
_cell.length_c   1.000
_cell.angle_alpha   90.00
_cell.angle_beta   90.00
_cell.angle_gamma   90.00
#
_symmetry.space_group_name_H-M   'P 1'
#
loop_
_entity.id
_entity.type
_entity.pdbx_description
1 polymer ?
#
loop_
_entity_poly.entity_id
_entity_poly.type
_entity_poly.pdbx_seq_one_letter_code
_entity_poly.pdbx_strand_id
1 'polypeptide(L)'
;MAVVRRAPALAHPAQNLGGCAFGPGHSRAGVTDAEEVFDRFRAQRETSQRLNYLQQTTEEEKLGLEQTQTTLMAELEAFKFASVKDKDEAQDQITALKEEIEAENAIYEELEKNMDELENLLLEIKRLLYDLCKLLDIIPEPSMPEWTAEARDVQELVQVLTTRYEKARLKVEDVKEKQKDNTIIMVPSNPTSAAASVAGLSGQSHSTHKESEKNIPTYKELVTKEPVKAQTSEDDEDIPSRCYLKRQAQLIVDTKCRRKGFRLPLKR
;
A
#
# COMPACT_ATOMS: atom_id res chain seq x y z
N MET A 1 11.02 -14.60 43.12
CA MET A 1 10.28 -15.57 43.95
C MET A 1 10.82 -16.96 43.65
N ALA A 2 11.54 -17.53 44.61
CA ALA A 2 12.17 -18.85 44.50
C ALA A 2 11.20 -19.95 44.92
N VAL A 3 11.18 -21.08 44.21
CA VAL A 3 10.56 -22.32 44.70
C VAL A 3 11.58 -23.45 44.56
N VAL A 4 12.29 -23.68 45.64
CA VAL A 4 13.11 -24.87 45.90
C VAL A 4 12.16 -26.04 46.18
N ARG A 5 12.23 -27.12 45.41
CA ARG A 5 11.57 -28.39 45.78
C ARG A 5 12.60 -29.41 46.24
N ARG A 6 12.48 -29.71 47.52
CA ARG A 6 13.23 -30.63 48.37
C ARG A 6 12.91 -32.08 47.99
N ALA A 7 13.93 -32.94 47.97
CA ALA A 7 13.79 -34.40 47.88
C ALA A 7 13.13 -34.99 49.16
N PRO A 8 12.40 -36.12 49.06
CA PRO A 8 12.12 -36.96 50.21
C PRO A 8 13.06 -38.17 50.27
N ALA A 9 13.59 -38.39 51.47
CA ALA A 9 14.32 -39.57 51.89
C ALA A 9 13.37 -40.77 52.08
N LEU A 10 13.84 -41.96 51.70
CA LEU A 10 13.29 -43.27 52.11
C LEU A 10 14.48 -44.05 52.70
N ALA A 11 14.69 -44.02 54.02
CA ALA A 11 14.08 -44.88 55.04
C ALA A 11 14.59 -46.33 54.98
N HIS A 12 15.65 -46.60 55.73
CA HIS A 12 16.04 -47.94 56.19
C HIS A 12 14.99 -48.51 57.15
N PRO A 13 14.81 -49.85 57.18
CA PRO A 13 14.54 -50.55 58.42
C PRO A 13 15.64 -51.57 58.71
N ALA A 14 16.38 -51.33 59.79
CA ALA A 14 17.01 -52.37 60.56
C ALA A 14 15.94 -53.00 61.46
N GLN A 15 15.80 -54.33 61.44
CA GLN A 15 15.21 -55.10 62.54
C GLN A 15 15.48 -56.60 62.42
N ASN A 16 15.94 -57.16 63.56
CA ASN A 16 15.88 -58.54 64.04
C ASN A 16 16.84 -59.61 63.51
N LEU A 17 17.99 -59.67 64.18
CA LEU A 17 18.64 -60.91 64.64
C LEU A 17 17.81 -61.55 65.78
N GLY A 18 17.64 -62.87 65.74
CA GLY A 18 17.32 -63.68 66.93
C GLY A 18 16.17 -64.67 66.76
N GLY A 19 16.49 -65.95 66.57
CA GLY A 19 15.52 -67.04 66.62
C GLY A 19 16.08 -68.39 66.17
N CYS A 20 16.83 -69.07 67.04
CA CYS A 20 17.22 -70.47 66.86
C CYS A 20 16.00 -71.39 66.86
N ALA A 21 15.88 -72.27 65.87
CA ALA A 21 15.11 -73.50 65.96
C ALA A 21 15.85 -74.62 65.20
N PHE A 22 16.81 -75.26 65.88
CA PHE A 22 17.34 -76.57 65.49
C PHE A 22 16.29 -77.62 65.88
N GLY A 23 15.51 -78.07 64.89
CA GLY A 23 14.69 -79.27 65.01
C GLY A 23 15.46 -80.49 64.48
N PRO A 24 15.48 -81.63 65.19
CA PRO A 24 16.12 -82.85 64.72
C PRO A 24 15.17 -83.57 63.78
N GLY A 25 15.42 -83.49 62.48
CA GLY A 25 14.53 -84.10 61.50
C GLY A 25 15.07 -84.04 60.08
N HIS A 26 15.85 -85.06 59.74
CA HIS A 26 16.05 -85.55 58.38
C HIS A 26 16.74 -84.59 57.40
N SER A 27 18.05 -84.81 57.31
CA SER A 27 18.92 -84.60 56.15
C SER A 27 18.18 -84.61 54.81
N ARG A 28 17.77 -83.43 54.35
CA ARG A 28 17.62 -83.09 52.92
C ARG A 28 17.48 -81.57 52.72
N ALA A 29 18.19 -80.81 53.55
CA ALA A 29 18.56 -79.44 53.21
C ALA A 29 19.95 -79.50 52.60
N GLY A 30 20.11 -78.88 51.43
CA GLY A 30 21.39 -78.82 50.73
C GLY A 30 21.49 -79.91 49.69
N VAL A 31 21.43 -79.46 48.44
CA VAL A 31 22.18 -80.02 47.32
C VAL A 31 23.27 -80.99 47.81
N THR A 32 23.13 -82.28 47.47
CA THR A 32 24.02 -83.34 47.95
C THR A 32 25.32 -83.43 47.15
N ASP A 33 25.46 -82.58 46.12
CA ASP A 33 26.56 -82.60 45.17
C ASP A 33 27.24 -81.22 45.13
N ALA A 34 28.54 -81.18 45.40
CA ALA A 34 29.29 -79.92 45.44
C ALA A 34 29.22 -79.16 44.10
N GLU A 35 29.12 -79.91 42.99
CA GLU A 35 28.94 -79.40 41.64
C GLU A 35 27.66 -78.52 41.49
N GLU A 36 26.51 -78.96 41.99
CA GLU A 36 25.24 -78.24 41.80
C GLU A 36 25.20 -76.93 42.61
N VAL A 37 25.90 -76.85 43.75
CA VAL A 37 26.07 -75.58 44.50
C VAL A 37 26.95 -74.62 43.69
N PHE A 38 28.03 -75.13 43.09
CA PHE A 38 28.94 -74.33 42.28
C PHE A 38 28.25 -73.77 41.04
N ASP A 39 27.41 -74.57 40.38
CA ASP A 39 26.60 -74.14 39.24
C ASP A 39 25.58 -73.05 39.61
N ARG A 40 24.95 -73.14 40.79
CA ARG A 40 24.06 -72.07 41.28
C ARG A 40 24.81 -70.77 41.54
N PHE A 41 26.01 -70.82 42.14
CA PHE A 41 26.83 -69.62 42.33
C PHE A 41 27.29 -69.02 41.00
N ARG A 42 27.64 -69.87 40.03
CA ARG A 42 27.98 -69.42 38.68
C ARG A 42 26.82 -68.70 38.01
N ALA A 43 25.62 -69.30 38.05
CA ALA A 43 24.40 -68.69 37.53
C ALA A 43 24.03 -67.39 38.27
N GLN A 44 24.20 -67.33 39.59
CA GLN A 44 23.97 -66.12 40.39
C GLN A 44 24.95 -65.00 40.03
N ARG A 45 26.23 -65.35 39.83
CA ARG A 45 27.26 -64.40 39.37
C ARG A 45 26.93 -63.87 37.98
N GLU A 46 26.58 -64.74 37.04
CA GLU A 46 26.17 -64.35 35.68
C GLU A 46 24.92 -63.45 35.70
N THR A 47 23.93 -63.77 36.53
CA THR A 47 22.73 -62.94 36.70
C THR A 47 23.07 -61.57 37.29
N SER A 48 23.94 -61.52 38.30
CA SER A 48 24.40 -60.26 38.89
C SER A 48 25.18 -59.40 37.89
N GLN A 49 26.03 -60.00 37.06
CA GLN A 49 26.73 -59.29 35.99
C GLN A 49 25.76 -58.73 34.96
N ARG A 50 24.75 -59.52 34.56
CA ARG A 50 23.74 -59.08 33.60
C ARG A 50 22.87 -57.94 34.13
N LEU A 51 22.49 -57.97 35.41
CA LEU A 51 21.73 -56.88 36.04
C LEU A 51 22.55 -55.59 36.12
N ASN A 52 23.83 -55.70 36.46
CA ASN A 52 24.72 -54.55 36.50
C ASN A 52 24.89 -53.92 35.10
N TYR A 53 25.08 -54.75 34.07
CA TYR A 53 25.10 -54.29 32.68
C TYR A 53 23.79 -53.58 32.31
N LEU A 54 22.64 -54.19 32.59
CA LEU A 54 21.34 -53.59 32.26
C LEU A 54 21.13 -52.26 33.00
N GLN A 55 21.50 -52.19 34.27
CA GLN A 55 21.44 -50.96 35.05
C GLN A 55 22.33 -49.88 34.42
N GLN A 56 23.59 -50.20 34.12
CA GLN A 56 24.53 -49.26 33.53
C GLN A 56 24.04 -48.77 32.16
N THR A 57 23.58 -49.66 31.29
CA THR A 57 23.02 -49.28 29.98
C THR A 57 21.78 -48.40 30.15
N THR A 58 20.91 -48.69 31.11
CA THR A 58 19.72 -47.87 31.38
C THR A 58 20.09 -46.50 31.92
N GLU A 59 21.09 -46.40 32.81
CA GLU A 59 21.58 -45.14 33.36
C GLU A 59 22.25 -44.27 32.28
N GLU A 60 23.04 -44.89 31.39
CA GLU A 60 23.66 -44.23 30.25
C GLU A 60 22.62 -43.72 29.23
N GLU A 61 21.64 -44.56 28.87
CA GLU A 61 20.53 -44.16 28.00
C GLU A 61 19.71 -43.03 28.60
N LYS A 62 19.39 -43.13 29.90
CA LYS A 62 18.66 -42.07 30.62
C LYS A 62 19.43 -40.76 30.57
N LEU A 63 20.73 -40.78 30.85
CA LEU A 63 21.57 -39.59 30.80
C LEU A 63 21.59 -38.97 29.40
N GLY A 64 21.70 -39.79 28.35
CA GLY A 64 21.63 -39.33 26.96
C GLY A 64 20.28 -38.69 26.61
N LEU A 65 19.18 -39.27 27.09
CA LEU A 65 17.84 -38.70 26.92
C LEU A 65 17.66 -37.37 27.66
N GLU A 66 18.18 -37.25 28.88
CA GLU A 66 18.13 -35.99 29.64
C GLU A 66 18.98 -34.89 28.97
N GLN A 67 20.15 -35.24 28.44
CA GLN A 67 20.98 -34.30 27.69
C GLN A 67 20.28 -33.84 26.40
N THR A 68 19.77 -34.77 25.59
CA THR A 68 19.05 -34.43 24.35
C THR A 68 17.79 -33.61 24.62
N GLN A 69 17.04 -33.92 25.68
CA GLN A 69 15.91 -33.10 26.13
C GLN A 69 16.35 -31.67 26.44
N THR A 70 17.44 -31.50 27.20
CA THR A 70 17.95 -30.19 27.60
C THR A 70 18.41 -29.39 26.38
N THR A 71 19.12 -30.03 25.44
CA THR A 71 19.53 -29.42 24.18
C THR A 71 18.33 -28.96 23.34
N LEU A 72 17.35 -29.84 23.13
CA LEU A 72 16.17 -29.50 22.34
C LEU A 72 15.34 -28.37 22.99
N MET A 73 15.25 -28.34 24.32
CA MET A 73 14.61 -27.23 25.02
C MET A 73 15.34 -25.90 24.79
N ALA A 74 16.67 -25.89 24.88
CA ALA A 74 17.46 -24.70 24.64
C ALA A 74 17.33 -24.22 23.18
N GLU A 75 17.35 -25.13 22.21
CA GLU A 75 17.13 -24.81 20.79
C GLU A 75 15.74 -24.22 20.54
N LEU A 76 14.69 -24.76 21.19
CA LEU A 76 13.33 -24.27 21.07
C LEU A 76 13.20 -22.85 21.64
N GLU A 77 13.83 -22.58 22.78
CA GLU A 77 13.89 -21.24 23.36
C GLU A 77 14.64 -20.27 22.43
N ALA A 78 15.80 -20.66 21.91
CA ALA A 78 16.56 -19.86 20.96
C ALA A 78 15.73 -19.54 19.70
N PHE A 79 15.02 -20.52 19.14
CA PHE A 79 14.15 -20.33 17.99
C PHE A 79 12.99 -19.38 18.27
N LYS A 80 12.39 -19.45 19.47
CA LYS A 80 11.35 -18.50 19.89
C LYS A 80 11.88 -17.08 19.94
N PHE A 81 13.05 -16.86 20.54
CA PHE A 81 13.65 -15.52 20.61
C PHE A 81 14.02 -14.98 19.23
N ALA A 82 14.59 -15.81 18.36
CA ALA A 82 14.87 -15.43 16.98
C ALA A 82 13.58 -15.03 16.25
N SER A 83 12.52 -15.84 16.34
CA SER A 83 11.24 -15.52 15.68
C SER A 83 10.57 -14.25 16.21
N VAL A 84 10.72 -13.93 17.50
CA VAL A 84 10.19 -12.68 18.06
C VAL A 84 11.01 -11.50 17.57
N LYS A 85 12.34 -11.59 17.58
CA LYS A 85 13.24 -10.55 17.09
C LYS A 85 12.99 -10.21 15.62
N ASP A 86 12.84 -11.22 14.77
CA ASP A 86 12.55 -11.02 13.34
C ASP A 86 11.19 -10.31 13.13
N LYS A 87 10.20 -10.60 13.97
CA LYS A 87 8.90 -9.92 13.93
C LYS A 87 8.98 -8.48 14.40
N ASP A 88 9.74 -8.23 15.46
CA ASP A 88 9.94 -6.88 15.99
C ASP A 88 10.68 -6.02 14.96
N GLU A 89 11.74 -6.54 14.34
CA GLU A 89 12.47 -5.84 13.27
C GLU A 89 11.59 -5.58 12.04
N ALA A 90 10.76 -6.54 11.63
CA ALA A 90 9.81 -6.33 10.54
C ALA A 90 8.75 -5.28 10.89
N GLN A 91 8.29 -5.26 12.15
CA GLN A 91 7.31 -4.28 12.62
C GLN A 91 7.91 -2.86 12.66
N ASP A 92 9.17 -2.72 13.06
CA ASP A 92 9.89 -1.45 13.05
C ASP A 92 10.05 -0.93 11.61
N GLN A 93 10.42 -1.80 10.66
CA GLN A 93 10.51 -1.44 9.24
C GLN A 93 9.15 -0.98 8.68
N ILE A 94 8.06 -1.68 9.02
CA ILE A 94 6.71 -1.27 8.63
C ILE A 94 6.36 0.10 9.19
N THR A 95 6.76 0.38 10.44
CA THR A 95 6.48 1.65 11.10
C THR A 95 7.26 2.79 10.43
N ALA A 96 8.55 2.58 10.16
CA ALA A 96 9.38 3.54 9.43
C ALA A 96 8.83 3.86 8.04
N LEU A 97 8.41 2.84 7.27
CA LEU A 97 7.80 3.05 5.96
C LEU A 97 6.48 3.82 6.04
N LYS A 98 5.67 3.60 7.08
CA LYS A 98 4.43 4.36 7.27
C LYS A 98 4.71 5.83 7.57
N GLU A 99 5.71 6.11 8.39
CA GLU A 99 6.14 7.49 8.68
C GLU A 99 6.64 8.19 7.41
N GLU A 100 7.41 7.49 6.57
CA GLU A 100 7.87 8.02 5.29
C GLU A 100 6.72 8.30 4.31
N ILE A 101 5.75 7.37 4.21
CA ILE A 101 4.54 7.59 3.41
C ILE A 101 3.73 8.78 3.91
N GLU A 102 3.57 8.94 5.22
CA GLU A 102 2.84 10.07 5.81
C GLU A 102 3.54 11.40 5.53
N ALA A 103 4.87 11.44 5.65
CA ALA A 103 5.67 12.62 5.31
C ALA A 103 5.55 12.98 3.82
N GLU A 104 5.63 11.99 2.94
CA GLU A 104 5.51 12.21 1.49
C GLU A 104 4.10 12.68 1.12
N ASN A 105 3.04 12.11 1.72
CA ASN A 105 1.67 12.57 1.51
C ASN A 105 1.48 14.03 1.93
N ALA A 106 2.07 14.45 3.04
CA ALA A 106 2.02 15.85 3.46
C ALA A 106 2.69 16.79 2.44
N ILE A 107 3.77 16.34 1.78
CA ILE A 107 4.42 17.09 0.71
C ILE A 107 3.49 17.16 -0.52
N TYR A 108 2.85 16.05 -0.90
CA TYR A 108 1.90 16.03 -2.01
C TYR A 108 0.72 16.98 -1.77
N GLU A 109 0.13 16.97 -0.58
CA GLU A 109 -0.97 17.88 -0.22
C GLU A 109 -0.54 19.34 -0.31
N GLU A 110 0.67 19.67 0.11
CA GLU A 110 1.19 21.04 0.02
C GLU A 110 1.46 21.44 -1.44
N LEU A 111 1.98 20.52 -2.26
CA LEU A 111 2.20 20.77 -3.68
C LEU A 111 0.88 20.96 -4.45
N GLU A 112 -0.15 20.20 -4.10
CA GLU A 112 -1.50 20.33 -4.67
C GLU A 112 -2.10 21.70 -4.36
N LYS A 113 -2.02 22.17 -3.11
CA LYS A 113 -2.43 23.54 -2.75
C LYS A 113 -1.69 24.61 -3.55
N ASN A 114 -0.37 24.47 -3.68
CA ASN A 114 0.44 25.41 -4.46
C ASN A 114 0.05 25.41 -5.96
N MET A 115 -0.28 24.24 -6.50
CA MET A 115 -0.81 24.11 -7.87
C MET A 115 -2.16 24.82 -8.03
N ASP A 116 -3.08 24.62 -7.10
CA ASP A 116 -4.39 25.29 -7.09
C ASP A 116 -4.23 26.82 -6.98
N GLU A 117 -3.33 27.30 -6.12
CA GLU A 117 -3.01 28.72 -6.00
C GLU A 117 -2.47 29.30 -7.31
N LEU A 118 -1.56 28.58 -7.97
CA LEU A 118 -0.98 28.99 -9.25
C LEU A 118 -2.03 29.00 -10.37
N GLU A 119 -2.91 28.00 -10.42
CA GLU A 119 -4.00 27.95 -11.41
C GLU A 119 -5.00 29.11 -11.21
N ASN A 120 -5.35 29.41 -9.96
CA ASN A 120 -6.20 30.56 -9.63
C ASN A 120 -5.55 31.89 -10.06
N LEU A 121 -4.25 32.07 -9.78
CA LEU A 121 -3.51 33.25 -10.22
C LEU A 121 -3.48 33.36 -11.75
N LEU A 122 -3.27 32.23 -12.44
CA LEU A 122 -3.19 32.19 -13.89
C LEU A 122 -4.55 32.54 -14.52
N LEU A 123 -5.67 32.12 -13.93
CA LEU A 123 -7.02 32.53 -14.32
C LEU A 123 -7.28 34.02 -14.08
N GLU A 124 -6.77 34.59 -12.98
CA GLU A 124 -6.85 36.03 -12.74
C GLU A 124 -6.07 36.82 -13.79
N ILE A 125 -4.84 36.41 -14.10
CA ILE A 125 -4.03 36.98 -15.18
C ILE A 125 -4.79 36.88 -16.50
N LYS A 126 -5.38 35.71 -16.81
CA LYS A 126 -6.20 35.50 -18.00
C LYS A 126 -7.32 36.52 -18.10
N ARG A 127 -8.07 36.73 -17.02
CA ARG A 127 -9.18 37.69 -16.95
C ARG A 127 -8.67 39.11 -17.25
N LEU A 128 -7.59 39.53 -16.61
CA LEU A 128 -7.00 40.85 -16.82
C LEU A 128 -6.53 41.04 -18.27
N LEU A 129 -5.86 40.03 -18.85
CA LEU A 129 -5.44 40.05 -20.25
C LEU A 129 -6.64 40.16 -21.20
N TYR A 130 -7.72 39.44 -20.91
CA TYR A 130 -8.94 39.51 -21.71
C TYR A 130 -9.57 40.91 -21.66
N ASP A 131 -9.62 41.52 -20.48
CA ASP A 131 -10.12 42.88 -20.30
C ASP A 131 -9.23 43.92 -20.98
N LEU A 132 -7.90 43.75 -20.92
CA LEU A 132 -6.94 44.57 -21.68
C LEU A 132 -7.14 44.44 -23.19
N CYS A 133 -7.36 43.23 -23.70
CA CYS A 133 -7.66 43.00 -25.11
C CYS A 133 -8.96 43.71 -25.56
N LYS A 134 -10.00 43.71 -24.71
CA LYS A 134 -11.26 44.44 -24.96
C LYS A 134 -11.05 45.95 -25.02
N LEU A 135 -10.21 46.51 -24.14
CA LEU A 135 -9.87 47.94 -24.20
C LEU A 135 -9.22 48.33 -25.54
N LEU A 136 -8.56 47.39 -26.22
CA LEU A 136 -7.96 47.56 -27.54
C LEU A 136 -8.86 47.13 -28.72
N ASP A 137 -10.17 46.92 -28.52
CA ASP A 137 -11.11 46.48 -29.58
C ASP A 137 -11.24 47.45 -30.76
N ILE A 138 -10.68 48.66 -30.66
CA ILE A 138 -10.48 49.60 -31.78
C ILE A 138 -9.63 48.96 -32.90
N ILE A 139 -8.87 47.90 -32.58
CA ILE A 139 -8.07 47.11 -33.52
C ILE A 139 -8.58 45.67 -33.48
N PRO A 140 -9.54 45.32 -34.37
CA PRO A 140 -10.26 44.05 -34.30
C PRO A 140 -9.43 42.83 -34.73
N GLU A 141 -8.23 43.03 -35.30
CA GLU A 141 -7.41 41.97 -35.87
C GLU A 141 -6.04 41.89 -35.16
N PRO A 142 -5.64 40.74 -34.59
CA PRO A 142 -6.29 39.42 -34.65
C PRO A 142 -7.55 39.28 -33.79
N SER A 143 -8.42 38.31 -34.17
CA SER A 143 -9.66 37.99 -33.46
C SER A 143 -9.37 37.54 -32.03
N MET A 144 -10.22 37.96 -31.10
CA MET A 144 -10.09 37.60 -29.70
C MET A 144 -10.37 36.09 -29.52
N PRO A 145 -9.53 35.34 -28.81
CA PRO A 145 -9.81 33.95 -28.48
C PRO A 145 -11.10 33.82 -27.65
N GLU A 146 -11.75 32.66 -27.73
CA GLU A 146 -12.94 32.38 -26.92
C GLU A 146 -12.55 32.23 -25.45
N TRP A 147 -13.36 32.79 -24.55
CA TRP A 147 -13.10 32.63 -23.12
C TRP A 147 -13.38 31.18 -22.69
N THR A 148 -12.35 30.50 -22.21
CA THR A 148 -12.47 29.18 -21.59
C THR A 148 -12.28 29.26 -20.07
N ALA A 149 -12.82 28.29 -19.32
CA ALA A 149 -12.63 28.21 -17.86
C ALA A 149 -11.26 27.63 -17.47
N GLU A 150 -10.44 27.23 -18.45
CA GLU A 150 -9.10 26.67 -18.24
C GLU A 150 -8.03 27.75 -18.44
N ALA A 151 -6.91 27.63 -17.74
CA ALA A 151 -5.82 28.61 -17.80
C ALA A 151 -4.79 28.35 -18.95
N ARG A 152 -5.00 27.30 -19.75
CA ARG A 152 -4.03 26.79 -20.75
C ARG A 152 -3.80 27.71 -21.95
N ASP A 153 -4.77 28.55 -22.28
CA ASP A 153 -4.81 29.46 -23.43
C ASP A 153 -4.28 30.88 -23.12
N VAL A 154 -3.79 31.13 -21.89
CA VAL A 154 -3.22 32.44 -21.49
C VAL A 154 -2.13 32.92 -22.44
N GLN A 155 -1.31 32.00 -22.95
CA GLN A 155 -0.25 32.34 -23.89
C GLN A 155 -0.79 32.86 -25.23
N GLU A 156 -1.94 32.37 -25.69
CA GLU A 156 -2.61 32.84 -26.90
C GLU A 156 -3.16 34.26 -26.69
N LEU A 157 -3.78 34.52 -25.53
CA LEU A 157 -4.23 35.87 -25.16
C LEU A 157 -3.06 36.88 -25.14
N VAL A 158 -1.91 36.49 -24.59
CA VAL A 158 -0.72 37.35 -24.57
C VAL A 158 -0.29 37.70 -26.00
N GLN A 159 -0.24 36.72 -26.91
CA GLN A 159 0.14 36.95 -28.31
C GLN A 159 -0.83 37.90 -29.03
N VAL A 160 -2.13 37.71 -28.81
CA VAL A 160 -3.19 38.59 -29.36
C VAL A 160 -3.03 40.01 -28.81
N LEU A 161 -2.82 40.17 -27.50
CA LEU A 161 -2.62 41.46 -26.87
C LEU A 161 -1.37 42.17 -27.42
N THR A 162 -0.25 41.46 -27.52
CA THR A 162 1.01 41.99 -28.08
C THR A 162 0.80 42.48 -29.51
N THR A 163 0.16 41.67 -30.35
CA THR A 163 -0.08 42.03 -31.76
C THR A 163 -1.00 43.25 -31.89
N ARG A 164 -2.09 43.29 -31.11
CA ARG A 164 -3.01 44.43 -31.10
C ARG A 164 -2.33 45.70 -30.59
N TYR A 165 -1.51 45.59 -29.55
CA TYR A 165 -0.75 46.71 -29.01
C TYR A 165 0.26 47.27 -30.01
N GLU A 166 1.00 46.42 -30.72
CA GLU A 166 1.94 46.84 -31.76
C GLU A 166 1.22 47.57 -32.90
N LYS A 167 0.10 47.03 -33.39
CA LYS A 167 -0.74 47.69 -34.39
C LYS A 167 -1.28 49.04 -33.90
N ALA A 168 -1.67 49.14 -32.62
CA ALA A 168 -2.14 50.40 -32.03
C ALA A 168 -1.06 51.45 -32.00
N ARG A 169 0.14 51.06 -31.57
CA ARG A 169 1.30 51.93 -31.53
C ARG A 169 1.67 52.43 -32.92
N LEU A 170 1.68 51.57 -33.94
CA LEU A 170 1.94 51.97 -35.32
C LEU A 170 0.89 52.97 -35.83
N LYS A 171 -0.41 52.73 -35.58
CA LYS A 171 -1.48 53.67 -35.96
C LYS A 171 -1.32 55.04 -35.28
N VAL A 172 -0.89 55.08 -34.02
CA VAL A 172 -0.64 56.33 -33.30
C VAL A 172 0.52 57.12 -33.92
N GLU A 173 1.62 56.46 -34.28
CA GLU A 173 2.74 57.12 -34.95
C GLU A 173 2.37 57.61 -36.36
N ASP A 174 1.62 56.81 -37.13
CA ASP A 174 1.07 57.21 -38.45
C ASP A 174 0.21 58.48 -38.36
N VAL A 175 -0.67 58.57 -37.35
CA VAL A 175 -1.53 59.74 -37.14
C VAL A 175 -0.68 60.96 -36.76
N LYS A 176 0.35 60.77 -35.93
CA LYS A 176 1.27 61.82 -35.51
C LYS A 176 2.13 62.34 -36.66
N GLU A 177 2.55 61.48 -37.59
CA GLU A 177 3.26 61.88 -38.79
C GLU A 177 2.35 62.68 -39.75
N LYS A 178 1.14 62.17 -40.02
CA LYS A 178 0.12 62.88 -40.82
C LYS A 178 -0.29 64.23 -40.24
N GLN A 179 -0.30 64.38 -38.91
CA GLN A 179 -0.55 65.67 -38.25
C GLN A 179 0.60 66.67 -38.42
N LYS A 180 1.87 66.21 -38.47
CA LYS A 180 3.02 67.07 -38.75
C LYS A 180 2.97 67.60 -40.19
N ASP A 181 2.62 66.75 -41.14
CA ASP A 181 2.51 67.12 -42.55
C ASP A 181 1.35 68.10 -42.81
N ASN A 182 0.21 67.90 -42.13
CA ASN A 182 -0.94 68.82 -42.21
C ASN A 182 -0.67 70.22 -41.60
N THR A 183 0.31 70.37 -40.70
CA THR A 183 0.60 71.67 -40.05
C THR A 183 1.55 72.54 -40.90
N ILE A 184 2.04 72.04 -42.04
CA ILE A 184 3.05 72.73 -42.90
C ILE A 184 2.41 73.41 -44.13
N ILE A 185 1.11 73.24 -44.41
CA ILE A 185 0.46 73.90 -45.55
C ILE A 185 -0.12 75.26 -45.13
N MET A 186 0.68 76.29 -45.44
CA MET A 186 0.36 77.69 -45.78
C MET A 186 -1.06 78.21 -45.47
N VAL A 187 -1.08 79.24 -44.62
CA VAL A 187 -2.00 80.38 -44.72
C VAL A 187 -1.78 81.10 -46.06
N PRO A 188 -2.84 81.39 -46.83
CA PRO A 188 -2.90 82.64 -47.58
C PRO A 188 -4.15 83.44 -47.18
N SER A 189 -3.89 84.65 -46.70
CA SER A 189 -4.85 85.73 -46.54
C SER A 189 -5.31 86.22 -47.92
N ASN A 190 -6.63 86.30 -48.18
CA ASN A 190 -7.37 87.56 -48.42
C ASN A 190 -8.83 87.37 -48.93
N PRO A 191 -9.68 88.42 -48.89
CA PRO A 191 -11.11 88.32 -48.64
C PRO A 191 -12.02 88.53 -49.86
N THR A 192 -13.32 88.34 -49.61
CA THR A 192 -14.46 89.07 -50.19
C THR A 192 -15.25 88.41 -51.33
N SER A 193 -16.53 88.22 -51.00
CA SER A 193 -17.75 88.30 -51.83
C SER A 193 -18.27 87.10 -52.63
N ALA A 194 -19.49 86.76 -52.21
CA ALA A 194 -20.72 86.72 -53.02
C ALA A 194 -21.25 85.36 -53.52
N ALA A 195 -22.35 84.99 -52.84
CA ALA A 195 -23.68 84.73 -53.40
C ALA A 195 -24.03 83.35 -54.00
N ALA A 196 -25.21 82.91 -53.53
CA ALA A 196 -26.27 82.17 -54.23
C ALA A 196 -25.99 80.68 -54.53
N SER A 197 -26.95 79.76 -54.56
CA SER A 197 -28.36 79.66 -54.13
C SER A 197 -28.85 78.25 -54.53
N VAL A 198 -29.78 77.70 -53.74
CA VAL A 198 -30.82 76.68 -54.01
C VAL A 198 -30.52 75.27 -54.59
N ALA A 199 -31.16 74.30 -53.89
CA ALA A 199 -32.07 73.24 -54.38
C ALA A 199 -31.54 71.87 -54.86
N GLY A 200 -32.23 70.84 -54.34
CA GLY A 200 -32.30 69.44 -54.81
C GLY A 200 -32.20 68.48 -53.62
N LEU A 201 -33.29 68.07 -52.94
CA LEU A 201 -34.14 66.89 -53.23
C LEU A 201 -33.30 65.61 -53.48
N SER A 202 -33.61 64.40 -53.03
CA SER A 202 -34.57 63.73 -52.15
C SER A 202 -34.22 62.23 -52.24
N GLY A 203 -34.58 61.41 -51.24
CA GLY A 203 -34.54 59.94 -51.27
C GLY A 203 -33.96 59.38 -49.97
N GLN A 204 -34.72 58.98 -48.94
CA GLN A 204 -35.73 57.90 -48.89
C GLN A 204 -35.06 56.57 -49.32
N SER A 205 -34.96 55.48 -48.54
CA SER A 205 -35.77 55.00 -47.41
C SER A 205 -35.24 53.66 -46.87
N HIS A 206 -35.72 53.26 -45.67
CA HIS A 206 -36.01 51.88 -45.19
C HIS A 206 -34.85 50.89 -44.94
N SER A 207 -34.85 49.95 -43.98
CA SER A 207 -35.79 49.56 -42.91
C SER A 207 -35.11 48.65 -41.87
N THR A 208 -35.82 48.55 -40.75
CA THR A 208 -35.77 47.71 -39.54
C THR A 208 -35.76 46.17 -39.67
N HIS A 209 -35.02 45.52 -38.75
CA HIS A 209 -35.46 44.53 -37.73
C HIS A 209 -35.98 43.11 -38.11
N LYS A 210 -35.37 42.08 -37.47
CA LYS A 210 -35.94 40.82 -36.87
C LYS A 210 -34.79 39.82 -36.59
N GLU A 211 -34.37 39.54 -35.35
CA GLU A 211 -34.93 38.59 -34.36
C GLU A 211 -35.36 37.20 -34.90
N SER A 212 -34.66 36.16 -34.43
CA SER A 212 -35.17 34.81 -34.10
C SER A 212 -34.08 34.10 -33.27
N GLU A 213 -34.26 33.93 -31.95
CA GLU A 213 -34.85 32.75 -31.28
C GLU A 213 -33.98 31.48 -31.40
N LYS A 214 -33.17 31.20 -30.38
CA LYS A 214 -33.40 30.20 -29.31
C LYS A 214 -33.34 28.75 -29.79
N ASN A 215 -32.32 28.03 -29.31
CA ASN A 215 -32.51 26.63 -28.92
C ASN A 215 -31.52 26.25 -27.80
N ILE A 216 -32.03 26.22 -26.57
CA ILE A 216 -31.35 25.73 -25.36
C ILE A 216 -31.99 24.37 -25.03
N PRO A 217 -31.24 23.25 -25.05
CA PRO A 217 -31.74 22.01 -24.48
C PRO A 217 -31.85 22.09 -22.96
N THR A 218 -33.05 21.77 -22.48
CA THR A 218 -33.50 21.87 -21.09
C THR A 218 -33.09 20.65 -20.26
N TYR A 219 -32.79 20.92 -18.98
CA TYR A 219 -32.25 20.10 -17.88
C TYR A 219 -33.01 18.82 -17.45
N LYS A 220 -33.74 18.12 -18.33
CA LYS A 220 -34.63 17.00 -17.90
C LYS A 220 -34.35 15.61 -18.48
N GLU A 221 -33.21 15.38 -19.14
CA GLU A 221 -32.96 14.11 -19.85
C GLU A 221 -31.69 13.33 -19.41
N LEU A 222 -31.13 13.63 -18.22
CA LEU A 222 -29.96 12.90 -17.68
C LEU A 222 -30.21 12.16 -16.36
N VAL A 223 -31.46 12.09 -15.87
CA VAL A 223 -31.81 11.34 -14.65
C VAL A 223 -32.41 9.97 -15.02
N THR A 224 -31.63 9.14 -15.69
CA THR A 224 -31.79 7.67 -15.72
C THR A 224 -30.53 7.05 -16.34
N LYS A 225 -29.41 7.05 -15.61
CA LYS A 225 -28.36 6.05 -15.81
C LYS A 225 -27.88 5.56 -14.44
N GLU A 226 -28.04 4.25 -14.28
CA GLU A 226 -27.54 3.45 -13.17
C GLU A 226 -26.04 3.69 -12.94
N PRO A 227 -25.54 3.50 -11.70
CA PRO A 227 -24.14 3.76 -11.38
C PRO A 227 -23.23 2.84 -12.20
N VAL A 228 -22.45 3.46 -13.08
CA VAL A 228 -21.30 2.84 -13.74
C VAL A 228 -20.31 2.45 -12.64
N LYS A 229 -20.15 1.14 -12.41
CA LYS A 229 -19.02 0.60 -11.64
C LYS A 229 -17.75 1.19 -12.21
N ALA A 230 -16.97 1.84 -11.35
CA ALA A 230 -15.60 2.20 -11.62
C ALA A 230 -14.89 0.98 -12.23
N GLN A 231 -14.25 1.20 -13.38
CA GLN A 231 -13.34 0.25 -13.98
C GLN A 231 -12.23 0.02 -12.96
N THR A 232 -12.26 -1.15 -12.31
CA THR A 232 -11.12 -1.66 -11.56
C THR A 232 -10.02 -1.92 -12.57
N SER A 233 -8.87 -1.29 -12.30
CA SER A 233 -7.57 -1.55 -12.92
C SER A 233 -7.40 -3.01 -13.34
N GLU A 234 -6.95 -3.21 -14.58
CA GLU A 234 -6.73 -4.50 -15.26
C GLU A 234 -5.58 -5.33 -14.63
N ASP A 235 -4.88 -4.79 -13.61
CA ASP A 235 -3.72 -5.42 -12.96
C ASP A 235 -4.05 -6.23 -11.68
N ASP A 236 -5.30 -6.29 -11.23
CA ASP A 236 -5.71 -7.05 -10.02
C ASP A 236 -6.31 -8.45 -10.31
N GLU A 237 -6.33 -8.88 -11.58
CA GLU A 237 -7.10 -10.08 -11.98
C GLU A 237 -6.36 -11.41 -11.78
N ASP A 238 -5.09 -11.41 -11.35
CA ASP A 238 -4.26 -12.63 -11.30
C ASP A 238 -3.84 -13.09 -9.89
N ILE A 239 -4.56 -12.64 -8.84
CA ILE A 239 -4.43 -13.23 -7.50
C ILE A 239 -5.62 -14.15 -7.25
N PRO A 240 -5.45 -15.49 -7.32
CA PRO A 240 -6.57 -16.38 -7.09
C PRO A 240 -7.13 -16.19 -5.68
N SER A 241 -8.44 -15.97 -5.59
CA SER A 241 -9.10 -15.67 -4.31
C SER A 241 -8.77 -16.70 -3.22
N ARG A 242 -8.69 -16.25 -1.97
CA ARG A 242 -8.46 -17.11 -0.79
C ARG A 242 -9.38 -18.34 -0.75
N CYS A 243 -10.63 -18.19 -1.20
CA CYS A 243 -11.60 -19.28 -1.29
C CYS A 243 -11.26 -20.30 -2.38
N TYR A 244 -10.69 -19.86 -3.50
CA TYR A 244 -10.20 -20.72 -4.57
C TYR A 244 -8.97 -21.53 -4.13
N LEU A 245 -7.97 -20.89 -3.51
CA LEU A 245 -6.80 -21.59 -2.94
C LEU A 245 -7.22 -22.63 -1.91
N LYS A 246 -8.15 -22.28 -1.02
CA LYS A 246 -8.67 -23.20 0.01
C LYS A 246 -9.36 -24.42 -0.60
N ARG A 247 -10.19 -24.24 -1.63
CA ARG A 247 -10.84 -25.35 -2.35
C ARG A 247 -9.83 -26.26 -3.06
N GLN A 248 -8.84 -25.67 -3.74
CA GLN A 248 -7.76 -26.44 -4.38
C GLN A 248 -6.96 -27.26 -3.37
N ALA A 249 -6.56 -26.66 -2.25
CA ALA A 249 -5.83 -27.36 -1.19
C ALA A 249 -6.62 -28.54 -0.64
N GLN A 250 -7.93 -28.35 -0.40
CA GLN A 250 -8.81 -29.43 0.07
C GLN A 250 -8.91 -30.58 -0.95
N LEU A 251 -9.06 -30.27 -2.24
CA LEU A 251 -9.11 -31.28 -3.31
C LEU A 251 -7.81 -32.11 -3.38
N ILE A 252 -6.66 -31.48 -3.18
CA ILE A 252 -5.35 -32.16 -3.15
C ILE A 252 -5.25 -33.09 -1.95
N VAL A 253 -5.65 -32.62 -0.76
CA VAL A 253 -5.68 -33.46 0.45
C VAL A 253 -6.62 -34.65 0.26
N ASP A 254 -7.82 -34.42 -0.23
CA ASP A 254 -8.84 -35.47 -0.42
C ASP A 254 -8.40 -36.53 -1.44
N THR A 255 -7.76 -36.10 -2.54
CA THR A 255 -7.23 -37.04 -3.55
C THR A 255 -6.01 -37.83 -3.06
N LYS A 256 -5.16 -37.24 -2.22
CA LYS A 256 -3.95 -37.90 -1.69
C LYS A 256 -4.25 -38.79 -0.48
N CYS A 257 -5.22 -38.44 0.36
CA CYS A 257 -5.66 -39.24 1.50
C CYS A 257 -6.38 -40.53 1.08
N ARG A 258 -6.99 -40.58 -0.11
CA ARG A 258 -7.69 -41.79 -0.59
C ARG A 258 -6.77 -42.93 -1.05
N ARG A 259 -5.46 -42.70 -1.24
CA ARG A 259 -4.52 -43.71 -1.80
C ARG A 259 -3.55 -44.37 -0.82
N LYS A 260 -3.60 -44.09 0.48
CA LYS A 260 -2.86 -44.89 1.49
C LYS A 260 -3.84 -45.71 2.32
N GLY A 261 -4.00 -46.98 1.93
CA GLY A 261 -4.82 -47.94 2.64
C GLY A 261 -4.33 -48.14 4.08
N PHE A 262 -5.13 -47.68 5.03
CA PHE A 262 -5.09 -48.18 6.40
C PHE A 262 -5.74 -49.57 6.40
N ARG A 263 -4.92 -50.62 6.24
CA ARG A 263 -5.33 -51.96 6.67
C ARG A 263 -5.07 -52.07 8.16
N LEU A 264 -6.15 -52.06 8.95
CA LEU A 264 -6.12 -52.51 10.34
C LEU A 264 -5.69 -53.99 10.36
N PRO A 265 -4.72 -54.40 11.19
CA PRO A 265 -4.40 -55.82 11.33
C PRO A 265 -5.57 -56.53 12.01
N LEU A 266 -6.16 -57.50 11.30
CA LEU A 266 -7.06 -58.48 11.89
C LEU A 266 -6.26 -59.27 12.93
N LYS A 267 -6.72 -59.21 14.19
CA LYS A 267 -6.31 -60.17 15.22
C LYS A 267 -6.78 -61.57 14.81
N ARG A 268 -5.86 -62.52 14.77
CA ARG A 268 -6.10 -63.96 14.95
C ARG A 268 -5.15 -64.45 16.02
#